data_AF-Q4S0N8-F1
#
_entry.id   AF-Q4S0N8-F1
#
_cell.length_a   1.000
_cell.length_b   1.000
_cell.length_c   1.000
_cell.angle_alpha   90.00
_cell.angle_beta   90.00
_cell.angle_gamma   90.00
#
_symmetry.space_group_name_H-M   'P 1'
#
loop_
_entity.id
_entity.type
_entity.pdbx_description
1 polymer ?
#
loop_
_entity_poly.entity_id
_entity_poly.type
_entity_poly.pdbx_seq_one_letter_code
_entity_poly.pdbx_strand_id
1 'polypeptide(L)'
;MTQNHVSGMEASAVSVLKRAVELDQGGRFQESLVCYQEGIQLLMDVLKAVKDDSKKGHYRDKIKGYMDRAEQIKARVIQLKEDGKYHEQIKIAEDATGYSYEALFKPYISSVLQEVWVEDPYIRHIHQGRFSVGYCDYDLRHCQETTVDIFHTKHTKTL
;
A
#
# COMPACT_ATOMS: atom_id res chain seq x y z
N MET A 1 37.17 -3.40 -3.60
CA MET A 1 36.01 -2.56 -3.23
C MET A 1 34.65 -3.25 -3.42
N THR A 2 34.54 -4.33 -4.18
CA THR A 2 33.26 -5.00 -4.51
C THR A 2 32.68 -5.90 -3.42
N GLN A 3 33.48 -6.56 -2.58
CA GLN A 3 32.98 -7.51 -1.57
C GLN A 3 32.20 -6.83 -0.43
N ASN A 4 32.68 -5.69 0.08
CA ASN A 4 32.02 -4.95 1.18
C ASN A 4 30.69 -4.33 0.74
N HIS A 5 30.56 -3.99 -0.55
CA HIS A 5 29.32 -3.46 -1.11
C HIS A 5 28.23 -4.54 -1.17
N VAL A 6 28.59 -5.75 -1.63
CA VAL A 6 27.66 -6.90 -1.71
C VAL A 6 27.20 -7.32 -0.31
N SER A 7 28.08 -7.34 0.69
CA SER A 7 27.68 -7.66 2.06
C SER A 7 26.73 -6.64 2.68
N GLY A 8 26.89 -5.35 2.36
CA GLY A 8 25.98 -4.29 2.82
C GLY A 8 24.59 -4.39 2.19
N MET A 9 24.53 -4.72 0.90
CA MET A 9 23.26 -4.98 0.20
C MET A 9 22.56 -6.22 0.76
N GLU A 10 23.30 -7.29 1.05
CA GLU A 10 22.78 -8.52 1.65
C GLU A 10 22.18 -8.25 3.05
N ALA A 11 22.90 -7.52 3.91
CA ALA A 11 22.40 -7.15 5.23
C ALA A 11 21.11 -6.30 5.15
N SER A 12 21.05 -5.38 4.18
CA SER A 12 19.87 -4.55 3.93
C SER A 12 18.68 -5.41 3.50
N ALA A 13 18.88 -6.31 2.52
CA ALA A 13 17.85 -7.22 2.04
C ALA A 13 17.30 -8.13 3.16
N VAL A 14 18.18 -8.67 4.00
CA VAL A 14 17.79 -9.50 5.15
C VAL A 14 16.95 -8.70 6.15
N SER A 15 17.33 -7.45 6.45
CA SER A 15 16.59 -6.61 7.38
C SER A 15 15.15 -6.32 6.89
N VAL A 16 15.00 -5.98 5.60
CA VAL A 16 13.71 -5.69 4.97
C VAL A 16 12.83 -6.94 4.90
N LEU A 17 13.40 -8.10 4.52
CA LEU A 17 12.64 -9.35 4.46
C LEU A 17 12.25 -9.87 5.84
N LYS A 18 13.06 -9.64 6.87
CA LYS A 18 12.70 -9.96 8.25
C LYS A 18 11.49 -9.12 8.69
N ARG A 19 11.51 -7.82 8.43
CA ARG A 19 10.35 -6.94 8.66
C ARG A 19 9.12 -7.40 7.87
N ALA A 20 9.28 -7.85 6.63
CA ALA A 20 8.18 -8.38 5.81
C ALA A 20 7.48 -9.58 6.47
N VAL A 21 8.26 -10.51 7.04
CA VAL A 21 7.75 -11.68 7.77
C VAL A 21 7.06 -11.28 9.07
N GLU A 22 7.63 -10.34 9.82
CA GLU A 22 7.01 -9.83 11.07
C GLU A 22 5.65 -9.17 10.78
N LEU A 23 5.54 -8.38 9.71
CA LEU A 23 4.30 -7.75 9.27
C LEU A 23 3.27 -8.77 8.77
N ASP A 24 3.71 -9.81 8.05
CA ASP A 24 2.85 -10.89 7.57
C ASP A 24 2.19 -11.63 8.75
N GLN A 25 3.01 -12.01 9.74
CA GLN A 25 2.55 -12.67 10.96
C GLN A 25 1.64 -11.77 11.80
N GLY A 26 1.90 -10.46 11.77
CA GLY A 26 1.05 -9.44 12.41
C GLY A 26 -0.25 -9.10 11.65
N GLY A 27 -0.52 -9.75 10.50
CA GLY A 27 -1.72 -9.50 9.69
C GLY A 27 -1.70 -8.19 8.90
N ARG A 28 -0.58 -7.46 8.90
CA ARG A 28 -0.40 -6.20 8.15
C ARG A 28 -0.02 -6.51 6.70
N PHE A 29 -0.95 -7.11 5.97
CA PHE A 29 -0.68 -7.73 4.67
C PHE A 29 -0.19 -6.77 3.59
N GLN A 30 -0.68 -5.52 3.52
CA GLN A 30 -0.18 -4.56 2.51
C GLN A 30 1.25 -4.13 2.80
N GLU A 31 1.56 -3.73 4.03
CA GLU A 31 2.93 -3.34 4.39
C GLU A 31 3.91 -4.51 4.26
N SER A 32 3.46 -5.71 4.63
CA SER A 32 4.21 -6.94 4.40
C SER A 32 4.51 -7.14 2.92
N LEU A 33 3.51 -6.98 2.04
CA LEU A 33 3.68 -7.12 0.59
C LEU A 33 4.72 -6.14 0.03
N VAL A 34 4.67 -4.87 0.44
CA VAL A 34 5.64 -3.85 0.03
C VAL A 34 7.05 -4.25 0.49
N CYS A 35 7.22 -4.62 1.76
CA CYS A 35 8.52 -5.07 2.26
C CYS A 35 9.02 -6.34 1.55
N TYR A 36 8.14 -7.29 1.18
CA TYR A 36 8.54 -8.44 0.37
C TYR A 36 9.04 -8.00 -1.02
N GLN A 37 8.33 -7.10 -1.70
CA GLN A 37 8.73 -6.60 -3.02
C GLN A 37 10.09 -5.90 -2.99
N GLU A 38 10.29 -4.97 -2.04
CA GLU A 38 11.55 -4.26 -1.86
C GLU A 38 12.69 -5.21 -1.49
N GLY A 39 12.45 -6.13 -0.55
CA GLY A 39 13.43 -7.12 -0.11
C GLY A 39 13.85 -8.10 -1.21
N ILE A 40 12.89 -8.55 -2.02
CA ILE A 40 13.14 -9.40 -3.20
C ILE A 40 13.97 -8.63 -4.23
N GLN A 41 13.65 -7.36 -4.49
CA GLN A 41 14.40 -6.54 -5.43
C GLN A 41 15.86 -6.37 -4.99
N LEU A 42 16.10 -6.10 -3.70
CA LEU A 42 17.46 -6.04 -3.14
C LEU A 42 18.21 -7.38 -3.27
N LEU A 43 17.54 -8.51 -2.97
CA LEU A 43 18.12 -9.85 -3.16
C LEU A 43 18.45 -10.15 -4.63
N MET A 44 17.59 -9.71 -5.56
CA MET A 44 17.84 -9.84 -7.00
C MET A 44 19.09 -9.06 -7.43
N ASP A 45 19.32 -7.88 -6.86
CA ASP A 45 20.50 -7.09 -7.15
C ASP A 45 21.77 -7.68 -6.51
N VAL A 46 21.66 -8.27 -5.30
CA VAL A 46 22.73 -9.10 -4.72
C VAL A 46 23.06 -10.30 -5.62
N LEU A 47 22.04 -11.01 -6.11
CA LEU A 47 22.21 -12.16 -7.00
C LEU A 47 22.98 -11.81 -8.28
N LYS A 48 22.73 -10.62 -8.87
CA LYS A 48 23.46 -10.12 -10.04
C LYS A 48 24.93 -9.80 -9.74
N ALA A 49 25.25 -9.39 -8.51
CA ALA A 49 26.59 -8.99 -8.11
C ALA A 49 27.47 -10.16 -7.62
N VAL A 50 26.86 -11.23 -7.12
CA VAL A 50 27.57 -12.42 -6.62
C VAL A 50 28.15 -13.22 -7.78
N LYS A 51 29.43 -13.60 -7.68
CA LYS A 51 30.12 -14.43 -8.68
C LYS A 51 30.07 -15.93 -8.38
N ASP A 52 29.94 -16.28 -7.11
CA ASP A 52 29.90 -17.66 -6.60
C ASP A 52 28.58 -18.36 -6.99
N ASP A 53 28.68 -19.45 -7.75
CA ASP A 53 27.51 -20.15 -8.29
C ASP A 53 26.71 -20.93 -7.23
N SER A 54 27.36 -21.43 -6.17
CA SER A 54 26.67 -22.08 -5.05
C SER A 54 25.82 -21.08 -4.28
N LYS A 55 26.35 -19.88 -4.01
CA LYS A 55 25.59 -18.79 -3.38
C LYS A 55 24.46 -18.28 -4.27
N LYS A 56 24.67 -18.17 -5.59
CA LYS A 56 23.59 -17.82 -6.52
C LYS A 56 22.44 -18.81 -6.48
N GLY A 57 22.73 -20.12 -6.39
CA GLY A 57 21.71 -21.15 -6.20
C GLY A 57 20.86 -20.86 -4.96
N HIS A 58 21.53 -20.65 -3.82
CA HIS A 58 20.85 -20.35 -2.55
C HIS A 58 19.94 -19.11 -2.63
N TYR A 59 20.42 -18.01 -3.22
CA TYR A 59 19.60 -16.79 -3.34
C TYR A 59 18.43 -16.99 -4.29
N ARG A 60 18.58 -17.74 -5.40
CA ARG A 60 17.45 -18.03 -6.29
C ARG A 60 16.34 -18.79 -5.58
N ASP A 61 16.68 -19.80 -4.79
CA ASP A 61 15.69 -20.57 -4.04
C ASP A 61 14.97 -19.70 -3.00
N LYS A 62 15.71 -18.82 -2.31
CA LYS A 62 15.13 -17.86 -1.36
C LYS A 62 14.21 -16.85 -2.04
N ILE A 63 14.66 -16.26 -3.15
CA ILE A 63 13.88 -15.31 -3.94
C ILE A 63 12.58 -15.96 -4.41
N LYS A 64 12.64 -17.21 -4.91
CA LYS A 64 11.45 -17.97 -5.30
C LYS A 64 10.48 -18.13 -4.13
N GLY A 65 10.95 -18.57 -2.96
CA GLY A 65 10.10 -18.73 -1.78
C GLY A 65 9.45 -17.42 -1.32
N TYR A 66 10.19 -16.31 -1.35
CA TYR A 66 9.64 -14.99 -1.02
C TYR A 66 8.65 -14.47 -2.06
N MET A 67 8.91 -14.70 -3.36
CA MET A 67 7.97 -14.35 -4.43
C MET A 67 6.66 -15.14 -4.31
N ASP A 68 6.74 -16.46 -4.09
CA ASP A 68 5.57 -17.31 -3.91
C ASP A 68 4.73 -16.83 -2.71
N ARG A 69 5.38 -16.44 -1.61
CA ARG A 69 4.69 -15.86 -0.45
C ARG A 69 4.07 -14.50 -0.75
N ALA A 70 4.78 -13.62 -1.44
CA ALA A 70 4.27 -12.31 -1.83
C ALA A 70 3.00 -12.42 -2.71
N GLU A 71 2.97 -13.38 -3.64
CA GLU A 71 1.80 -13.59 -4.50
C GLU A 71 0.59 -14.11 -3.69
N GLN A 72 0.81 -15.01 -2.71
CA GLN A 72 -0.25 -15.44 -1.79
C GLN A 72 -0.81 -14.28 -0.96
N ILE A 73 0.06 -13.40 -0.45
CA ILE A 73 -0.36 -12.22 0.33
C ILE A 73 -1.16 -11.27 -0.56
N LYS A 74 -0.72 -11.05 -1.79
CA LYS A 74 -1.43 -10.21 -2.76
C LYS A 74 -2.83 -10.74 -3.04
N ALA A 75 -2.98 -12.04 -3.28
CA ALA A 75 -4.28 -12.67 -3.45
C ALA A 75 -5.17 -12.51 -2.20
N ARG A 76 -4.58 -12.66 -1.00
CA ARG A 76 -5.30 -12.46 0.27
C ARG A 76 -5.77 -11.01 0.45
N VAL A 77 -4.96 -10.03 0.08
CA VAL A 77 -5.37 -8.62 0.12
C VAL A 77 -6.54 -8.36 -0.83
N ILE A 78 -6.47 -8.87 -2.06
CA ILE A 78 -7.57 -8.75 -3.03
C ILE A 78 -8.85 -9.36 -2.45
N GLN A 79 -8.76 -10.56 -1.88
CA GLN A 79 -9.91 -11.21 -1.25
C GLN A 79 -10.46 -10.39 -0.06
N LEU A 80 -9.60 -9.81 0.79
CA LEU A 80 -10.06 -8.96 1.89
C LEU A 80 -10.76 -7.69 1.37
N LYS A 81 -10.27 -7.09 0.28
CA LYS A 81 -10.90 -5.95 -0.39
C LYS A 81 -12.27 -6.34 -0.95
N GLU A 82 -12.35 -7.51 -1.57
CA GLU A 82 -13.59 -8.07 -2.09
C GLU A 82 -14.59 -8.42 -0.99
N ASP A 83 -14.16 -8.98 0.13
CA ASP A 83 -15.01 -9.32 1.27
C ASP A 83 -15.43 -8.08 2.09
N GLY A 84 -14.91 -6.91 1.72
CA GLY A 84 -15.11 -5.66 2.44
C GLY A 84 -14.54 -5.64 3.86
N LYS A 85 -13.55 -6.49 4.13
CA LYS A 85 -12.83 -6.58 5.41
C LYS A 85 -11.50 -5.86 5.35
N TYR A 86 -11.23 -5.16 4.26
CA TYR A 86 -10.01 -4.39 4.06
C TYR A 86 -10.27 -2.93 4.38
N HIS A 87 -9.47 -2.41 5.31
CA HIS A 87 -9.49 -1.03 5.74
C HIS A 87 -8.14 -0.40 5.43
N GLU A 88 -8.15 0.67 4.66
CA GLU A 88 -6.97 1.44 4.30
C GLU A 88 -6.99 2.77 5.05
N GLN A 89 -5.86 3.13 5.65
CA GLN A 89 -5.70 4.40 6.36
C GLN A 89 -4.58 5.20 5.72
N ILE A 90 -4.93 6.41 5.27
CA ILE A 90 -3.97 7.37 4.71
C ILE A 90 -3.76 8.46 5.76
N LYS A 91 -2.50 8.63 6.19
CA LYS A 91 -2.10 9.71 7.09
C LYS A 91 -1.55 10.87 6.29
N ILE A 92 -2.26 11.99 6.31
CA ILE A 92 -1.84 13.23 5.67
C ILE A 92 -1.23 14.11 6.76
N ALA A 93 0.08 14.32 6.68
CA ALA A 93 0.81 15.16 7.62
C ALA A 93 0.39 16.64 7.49
N GLU A 94 0.63 17.40 8.55
CA GLU A 94 0.47 18.86 8.51
C GLU A 94 1.31 19.46 7.36
N ASP A 95 0.73 20.43 6.66
CA ASP A 95 1.32 21.13 5.51
C ASP A 95 1.63 20.26 4.28
N ALA A 96 1.18 18.99 4.26
CA ALA A 96 1.31 18.14 3.09
C ALA A 96 0.46 18.64 1.90
N THR A 97 0.92 18.40 0.67
CA THR A 97 0.26 18.78 -0.59
C THR A 97 0.11 17.57 -1.52
N GLY A 98 -0.71 17.66 -2.57
CA GLY A 98 -0.92 16.56 -3.53
C GLY A 98 -1.93 15.51 -3.09
N TYR A 99 -2.71 15.81 -2.05
CA TYR A 99 -3.80 14.97 -1.53
C TYR A 99 -5.16 15.55 -1.87
N SER A 100 -5.36 15.91 -3.15
CA SER A 100 -6.67 16.31 -3.67
C SER A 100 -7.69 15.17 -3.59
N TYR A 101 -8.98 15.50 -3.67
CA TYR A 101 -10.04 14.50 -3.77
C TYR A 101 -9.83 13.62 -5.01
N GLU A 102 -9.40 14.19 -6.14
CA GLU A 102 -9.01 13.37 -7.28
C GLU A 102 -7.87 12.41 -6.91
N ALA A 103 -6.76 12.89 -6.35
CA ALA A 103 -5.63 12.02 -6.00
C ALA A 103 -6.01 10.89 -5.03
N LEU A 104 -6.80 11.22 -4.00
CA LEU A 104 -7.23 10.27 -2.97
C LEU A 104 -8.26 9.27 -3.47
N PHE A 105 -9.29 9.72 -4.21
CA PHE A 105 -10.46 8.90 -4.51
C PHE A 105 -10.45 8.31 -5.92
N LYS A 106 -9.65 8.84 -6.86
CA LYS A 106 -9.54 8.31 -8.23
C LYS A 106 -9.25 6.81 -8.32
N PRO A 107 -8.40 6.20 -7.46
CA PRO A 107 -8.18 4.75 -7.50
C PRO A 107 -9.45 3.92 -7.17
N TYR A 108 -10.42 4.53 -6.49
CA TYR A 108 -11.66 3.89 -6.03
C TYR A 108 -12.88 4.28 -6.88
N ILE A 109 -12.77 5.34 -7.70
CA ILE A 109 -13.79 5.74 -8.66
C ILE A 109 -13.57 4.96 -9.95
N SER A 110 -14.54 4.11 -10.28
CA SER A 110 -14.55 3.33 -11.52
C SER A 110 -15.88 3.52 -12.26
N SER A 111 -15.94 3.09 -13.52
CA SER A 111 -17.16 3.19 -14.34
C SER A 111 -18.35 2.40 -13.79
N VAL A 112 -18.12 1.48 -12.85
CA VAL A 112 -19.18 0.68 -12.19
C VAL A 112 -19.68 1.29 -10.89
N LEU A 113 -19.08 2.37 -10.40
CA LEU A 113 -19.52 3.07 -9.19
C LEU A 113 -20.84 3.79 -9.44
N GLN A 114 -21.89 3.42 -8.72
CA GLN A 114 -23.24 3.97 -8.90
C GLN A 114 -23.63 5.00 -7.85
N GLU A 115 -23.15 4.84 -6.61
CA GLU A 115 -23.55 5.65 -5.47
C GLU A 115 -22.37 5.82 -4.50
N VAL A 116 -22.27 7.00 -3.88
CA VAL A 116 -21.26 7.32 -2.87
C VAL A 116 -21.98 7.87 -1.64
N TRP A 117 -21.75 7.26 -0.49
CA TRP A 117 -22.24 7.73 0.81
C TRP A 117 -21.13 8.48 1.53
N VAL A 118 -21.39 9.75 1.89
CA VAL A 118 -20.44 10.59 2.63
C VAL A 118 -21.06 10.97 3.97
N GLU A 119 -20.46 10.51 5.06
CA GLU A 119 -20.81 10.91 6.42
C GLU A 119 -19.77 11.93 6.92
N ASP A 120 -20.10 13.22 6.89
CA ASP A 120 -19.22 14.30 7.34
C ASP A 120 -19.90 15.14 8.43
N PRO A 121 -19.41 15.09 9.70
CA PRO A 121 -19.97 15.85 10.82
C PRO A 121 -19.95 17.39 10.66
N TYR A 122 -19.18 17.90 9.71
CA TYR A 122 -19.05 19.32 9.40
C TYR A 122 -19.98 19.76 8.26
N ILE A 123 -20.55 18.82 7.49
CA ILE A 123 -21.63 19.10 6.53
C ILE A 123 -22.95 19.22 7.32
N ARG A 124 -23.08 20.30 8.09
CA ARG A 124 -24.24 20.54 8.98
C ARG A 124 -25.42 21.22 8.27
N HIS A 125 -25.16 21.92 7.17
CA HIS A 125 -26.18 22.67 6.44
C HIS A 125 -26.04 22.48 4.93
N ILE A 126 -27.04 21.85 4.31
CA ILE A 126 -27.20 21.80 2.85
C ILE A 126 -27.68 23.19 2.41
N HIS A 127 -26.76 24.14 2.23
CA HIS A 127 -27.11 25.41 1.60
C HIS A 127 -27.41 25.15 0.12
N GLN A 128 -28.64 25.50 -0.28
CA GLN A 128 -29.24 25.33 -1.61
C GLN A 128 -28.21 25.31 -2.76
N GLY A 129 -27.85 24.11 -3.20
CA GLY A 129 -27.23 23.86 -4.51
C GLY A 129 -25.71 24.00 -4.65
N ARG A 130 -24.92 24.06 -3.56
CA ARG A 130 -23.45 24.33 -3.70
C ARG A 130 -22.50 23.41 -2.91
N PHE A 131 -22.86 22.14 -2.75
CA PHE A 131 -21.89 21.15 -2.25
C PHE A 131 -21.78 20.00 -3.25
N SER A 132 -20.82 20.13 -4.17
CA SER A 132 -20.23 18.97 -4.85
C SER A 132 -18.97 18.58 -4.08
N VAL A 133 -18.80 17.28 -3.78
CA VAL A 133 -17.50 16.76 -3.34
C VAL A 133 -16.47 17.20 -4.38
N GLY A 134 -15.40 17.86 -3.92
CA GLY A 134 -14.39 18.46 -4.78
C GLY A 134 -14.62 19.92 -5.22
N TYR A 135 -15.68 20.60 -4.78
CA TYR A 135 -15.87 22.04 -5.08
C TYR A 135 -14.70 22.91 -4.59
N CYS A 136 -14.04 22.49 -3.51
CA CYS A 136 -12.86 23.12 -2.95
C CYS A 136 -11.59 22.28 -3.16
N ASP A 137 -11.57 21.41 -4.17
CA ASP A 137 -10.40 20.59 -4.46
C ASP A 137 -9.32 21.43 -5.14
N TYR A 138 -8.30 21.81 -4.35
CA TYR A 138 -7.17 22.60 -4.82
C TYR A 138 -5.91 21.76 -4.63
N ASP A 139 -5.37 21.21 -5.72
CA ASP A 139 -4.22 20.27 -5.74
C ASP A 139 -2.98 20.74 -4.94
N LEU A 140 -2.83 22.05 -4.72
CA LEU A 140 -1.67 22.68 -4.09
C LEU A 140 -1.97 23.32 -2.73
N ARG A 141 -3.15 23.09 -2.15
CA ARG A 141 -3.47 23.61 -0.83
C ARG A 141 -2.78 22.77 0.24
N HIS A 142 -2.16 23.45 1.21
CA HIS A 142 -1.62 22.81 2.41
C HIS A 142 -2.77 22.18 3.22
N CYS A 143 -2.63 20.89 3.52
CA CYS A 143 -3.59 20.15 4.33
C CYS A 143 -3.37 20.40 5.82
N GLN A 144 -4.45 20.41 6.60
CA GLN A 144 -4.34 20.17 8.05
C GLN A 144 -4.12 18.67 8.28
N GLU A 145 -3.53 18.30 9.41
CA GLU A 145 -3.34 16.89 9.77
C GLU A 145 -4.69 16.16 9.70
N THR A 146 -4.77 15.18 8.80
CA THR A 146 -6.02 14.48 8.48
C THR A 146 -5.77 12.99 8.34
N THR A 147 -6.64 12.19 8.95
CA THR A 147 -6.67 10.74 8.75
C THR A 147 -7.84 10.41 7.85
N VAL A 148 -7.56 9.80 6.69
CA VAL A 148 -8.58 9.35 5.75
C VAL A 148 -8.70 7.83 5.86
N ASP A 149 -9.88 7.38 6.25
CA ASP A 149 -10.23 5.99 6.44
C ASP A 149 -11.07 5.51 5.25
N ILE A 150 -10.56 4.53 4.49
CA ILE A 150 -11.22 3.97 3.31
C ILE A 150 -11.67 2.55 3.63
N PHE A 151 -12.99 2.36 3.61
CA PHE A 151 -13.64 1.08 3.80
C PHE A 151 -14.09 0.54 2.45
N HIS A 152 -13.58 -0.64 2.09
CA HIS A 152 -14.16 -1.39 0.99
C HIS A 152 -15.40 -2.11 1.54
N THR A 153 -16.59 -1.90 1.00
CA THR A 153 -17.80 -2.63 1.43
C THR A 153 -18.54 -3.12 0.20
N LYS A 154 -18.76 -4.43 0.07
CA LYS A 154 -19.59 -5.00 -1.03
C LYS A 154 -21.09 -4.85 -0.78
N HIS A 155 -21.50 -4.48 0.42
CA HIS A 155 -22.90 -4.37 0.78
C HIS A 155 -23.33 -2.91 0.76
N THR A 156 -23.97 -2.51 -0.34
CA THR A 156 -25.04 -1.53 -0.24
C THR A 156 -25.91 -1.94 0.95
N LYS A 157 -26.12 -1.06 1.92
CA LYS A 157 -27.18 -1.26 2.90
C LYS A 157 -28.45 -1.44 2.08
N THR A 158 -28.99 -2.65 2.03
CA THR A 158 -30.36 -2.85 1.61
C THR A 158 -31.20 -2.10 2.64
N LEU A 159 -31.74 -0.94 2.24
CA LEU A 159 -32.77 -0.24 2.99
C LEU A 159 -34.03 -1.09 3.07
#